data_AF-A0A484M7T7-F1
#
_entry.id   AF-A0A484M7T7-F1
#
_cell.length_a   1.000
_cell.length_b   1.000
_cell.length_c   1.000
_cell.angle_alpha   90.00
_cell.angle_beta   90.00
_cell.angle_gamma   90.00
#
_symmetry.space_group_name_H-M   'P 1'
#
loop_
_entity.id
_entity.type
_entity.pdbx_description
1 polymer ?
#
loop_
_entity_poly.entity_id
_entity_poly.type
_entity_poly.pdbx_seq_one_letter_code
_entity_poly.pdbx_strand_id
1 'polypeptide(L)'
;MAAQSSDPMDRLPTGLKLFVRNLQSLTPVKLDDTNYPSWSATIRANLITHRLLGYVDGSEVPPPPLVLDEKGAAPGKDEPPVMKPNPAYDSWVLVDAQIRACLLAIVSPTVQTHIHALPSSAAIWNHLEQRYNSLSRTHIFQLKERLHSIQKGTDSMQTYLDTVLTIVSSLKLAHEDISEQDIILCMLRGLPTDYASLKQNVRTNIATVTFNQVSAWLLSEELNLTFEKKLHLGDTGSPSSTDLHHALFTNSGRGMGLHQGYALSPFLFALVMDVLTQGVQEGVPWCMLFADDIVLIDDTREGLNDKLELWRLALETKGFRISRNKTEYMECRFSGRDTESEVEVKIDSHLVPKVDRFRYLGSVIQADGELDADVGHRVGVAWAKWRLASGVLCDPKISPRMKGKFYRSVVRPAMLYGAECWAVKKTHVCRLHAAEMQMLRWMCGKTRLDRISNEVIRRQVGMAPVEDKLREVRLRWFGHVRRRDADAPVWRCERITVIGGSRGRGRPRKNWNEVIRQDLGLLDLTEDMTLDRNLWKIRIRIAG
;
A
#
# COMPACT_ATOMS: atom_id res chain seq x y z
N MET A 1 -74.86 33.96 -12.23
CA MET A 1 -74.53 32.54 -11.99
C MET A 1 -73.21 32.27 -12.69
N ALA A 2 -72.11 32.30 -11.94
CA ALA A 2 -70.78 32.11 -12.50
C ALA A 2 -70.59 30.63 -12.86
N ALA A 3 -70.32 30.34 -14.13
CA ALA A 3 -69.83 29.04 -14.55
C ALA A 3 -68.48 28.81 -13.87
N GLN A 4 -68.45 27.98 -12.84
CA GLN A 4 -67.20 27.47 -12.28
C GLN A 4 -66.54 26.64 -13.38
N SER A 5 -65.51 27.19 -14.03
CA SER A 5 -64.54 26.37 -14.75
C SER A 5 -63.81 25.54 -13.70
N SER A 6 -64.37 24.38 -13.33
CA SER A 6 -63.67 23.44 -12.46
C SER A 6 -62.46 22.95 -13.24
N ASP A 7 -61.27 23.35 -12.81
CA ASP A 7 -60.03 22.84 -13.37
C ASP A 7 -60.11 21.31 -13.32
N PRO A 8 -59.93 20.59 -14.45
CA PRO A 8 -59.93 19.13 -14.45
C PRO A 8 -58.93 18.54 -13.45
N MET A 9 -57.92 19.31 -13.02
CA MET A 9 -57.01 18.94 -11.95
C MET A 9 -57.68 18.85 -10.57
N ASP A 10 -58.73 19.62 -10.27
CA ASP A 10 -59.32 19.64 -8.92
C ASP A 10 -59.98 18.32 -8.51
N ARG A 11 -60.44 17.53 -9.49
CA ARG A 11 -61.12 16.23 -9.30
C ARG A 11 -60.15 15.04 -9.12
N LEU A 12 -58.84 15.28 -9.17
CA LEU A 12 -57.83 14.22 -9.09
C LEU A 12 -57.41 13.89 -7.65
N PRO A 13 -57.09 12.61 -7.35
CA PRO A 13 -56.48 12.22 -6.09
C PRO A 13 -55.17 13.00 -5.80
N THR A 14 -54.95 13.38 -4.55
CA THR A 14 -53.76 14.13 -4.11
C THR A 14 -52.44 13.43 -4.49
N GLY A 15 -52.41 12.09 -4.45
CA GLY A 15 -51.27 11.29 -4.89
C GLY A 15 -50.91 11.49 -6.36
N LEU A 16 -51.93 11.56 -7.25
CA LEU A 16 -51.73 11.78 -8.69
C LEU A 16 -51.27 13.21 -8.98
N LYS A 17 -51.81 14.21 -8.27
CA LYS A 17 -51.38 15.62 -8.40
C LYS A 17 -49.89 15.80 -8.10
N LEU A 18 -49.40 15.15 -7.03
CA LEU A 18 -47.99 15.20 -6.64
C LEU A 18 -47.09 14.45 -7.64
N PHE A 19 -47.57 13.30 -8.13
CA PHE A 19 -46.84 12.51 -9.12
C PHE A 19 -46.67 13.26 -10.45
N VAL A 20 -47.75 13.87 -10.97
CA VAL A 20 -47.72 14.66 -12.21
C VAL A 20 -46.79 15.87 -12.07
N ARG A 21 -46.83 16.58 -10.94
CA ARG A 21 -46.01 17.79 -10.70
C ARG A 21 -44.52 17.48 -10.58
N ASN A 22 -44.18 16.31 -10.03
CA ASN A 22 -42.79 15.92 -9.77
C ASN A 22 -42.26 14.90 -10.78
N LEU A 23 -42.98 14.66 -11.88
CA LEU A 23 -42.69 13.58 -12.82
C LEU A 23 -41.24 13.65 -13.35
N GLN A 24 -40.76 14.83 -13.74
CA GLN A 24 -39.41 15.02 -14.26
C GLN A 24 -38.31 14.90 -13.18
N SER A 25 -38.62 15.23 -11.91
CA SER A 25 -37.65 15.10 -10.82
C SER A 25 -37.55 13.68 -10.26
N LEU A 26 -38.62 12.90 -10.37
CA LEU A 26 -38.68 11.52 -9.88
C LEU A 26 -38.06 10.52 -10.86
N THR A 27 -37.93 10.89 -12.14
CA THR A 27 -37.38 10.04 -13.21
C THR A 27 -36.41 10.84 -14.10
N PRO A 28 -35.17 11.07 -13.65
CA PRO A 28 -34.20 11.88 -14.41
C PRO A 28 -33.76 11.21 -15.73
N VAL A 29 -33.87 9.89 -15.84
CA VAL A 29 -33.52 9.13 -17.04
C VAL A 29 -34.78 8.48 -17.61
N LYS A 30 -35.06 8.74 -18.89
CA LYS A 30 -36.19 8.14 -19.61
C LYS A 30 -35.89 6.67 -19.94
N LEU A 31 -36.94 5.84 -19.97
CA LEU A 31 -36.79 4.43 -20.35
C LEU A 31 -36.20 4.29 -21.76
N ASP A 32 -35.13 3.54 -21.87
CA ASP A 32 -34.50 3.09 -23.11
C ASP A 32 -34.29 1.58 -23.07
N ASP A 33 -33.73 1.00 -24.14
CA ASP A 33 -33.58 -0.45 -24.27
C ASP A 33 -32.53 -1.06 -23.32
N THR A 34 -31.79 -0.24 -22.57
CA THR A 34 -30.67 -0.67 -21.72
C THR A 34 -30.94 -0.52 -20.22
N ASN A 35 -31.90 0.30 -19.82
CA ASN A 35 -32.09 0.72 -18.43
C ASN A 35 -33.38 0.21 -17.76
N TYR A 36 -34.14 -0.69 -18.42
CA TYR A 36 -35.44 -1.15 -17.90
C TYR A 36 -35.42 -1.71 -16.46
N PRO A 37 -34.45 -2.54 -16.00
CA PRO A 37 -34.47 -3.07 -14.64
C PRO A 37 -34.41 -1.98 -13.56
N SER A 38 -33.48 -1.03 -13.70
CA SER A 38 -33.32 0.09 -12.75
C SER A 38 -34.47 1.10 -12.86
N TRP A 39 -34.95 1.35 -14.08
CA TRP A 39 -36.10 2.20 -14.34
C TRP A 39 -37.37 1.61 -13.70
N SER A 40 -37.69 0.34 -13.96
CA SER A 40 -38.92 -0.32 -13.46
C SER A 40 -38.96 -0.38 -11.94
N ALA A 41 -37.83 -0.65 -11.27
CA ALA A 41 -37.72 -0.62 -9.82
C ALA A 41 -38.03 0.78 -9.25
N THR A 42 -37.49 1.83 -9.89
CA THR A 42 -37.71 3.24 -9.50
C THR A 42 -39.17 3.64 -9.68
N ILE A 43 -39.78 3.32 -10.83
CA ILE A 43 -41.19 3.64 -11.11
C ILE A 43 -42.12 2.87 -10.18
N ARG A 44 -41.88 1.57 -9.97
CA ARG A 44 -42.70 0.75 -9.06
C ARG A 44 -42.67 1.31 -7.63
N ALA A 45 -41.50 1.72 -7.12
CA ALA A 45 -41.38 2.38 -5.81
C ALA A 45 -42.15 3.71 -5.73
N ASN A 46 -42.08 4.54 -6.78
CA ASN A 46 -42.81 5.80 -6.84
C ASN A 46 -44.34 5.59 -6.90
N LEU A 47 -44.81 4.64 -7.72
CA LEU A 47 -46.23 4.30 -7.83
C LEU A 47 -46.79 3.75 -6.50
N ILE A 48 -46.02 2.95 -5.76
CA ILE A 48 -46.39 2.50 -4.41
C ILE A 48 -46.53 3.68 -3.46
N THR A 49 -45.55 4.58 -3.46
CA THR A 49 -45.52 5.76 -2.57
C THR A 49 -46.74 6.66 -2.76
N HIS A 50 -47.24 6.78 -3.99
CA HIS A 50 -48.41 7.58 -4.33
C HIS A 50 -49.74 6.79 -4.36
N ARG A 51 -49.73 5.49 -3.99
CA ARG A 51 -50.88 4.58 -4.04
C ARG A 51 -51.52 4.45 -5.43
N LEU A 52 -50.69 4.52 -6.48
CA LEU A 52 -51.12 4.43 -7.88
C LEU A 52 -50.79 3.07 -8.51
N LEU A 53 -50.06 2.20 -7.81
CA LEU A 53 -49.64 0.89 -8.34
C LEU A 53 -50.85 0.02 -8.77
N GLY A 54 -51.96 0.09 -8.02
CA GLY A 54 -53.16 -0.70 -8.29
C GLY A 54 -53.80 -0.48 -9.67
N TYR A 55 -53.67 0.72 -10.24
CA TYR A 55 -54.16 1.03 -11.59
C TYR A 55 -53.28 0.43 -12.68
N VAL A 56 -52.01 0.20 -12.35
CA VAL A 56 -50.94 -0.15 -13.27
C VAL A 56 -50.68 -1.67 -13.27
N ASP A 57 -50.78 -2.31 -12.11
CA ASP A 57 -50.68 -3.78 -11.97
C ASP A 57 -52.00 -4.52 -12.23
N GLY A 58 -53.11 -3.78 -12.38
CA GLY A 58 -54.44 -4.32 -12.66
C GLY A 58 -55.21 -4.80 -11.42
N SER A 59 -54.70 -4.54 -10.21
CA SER A 59 -55.38 -4.89 -8.95
C SER A 59 -56.62 -4.01 -8.69
N GLU A 60 -56.62 -2.76 -9.17
CA GLU A 60 -57.81 -1.91 -9.17
C GLU A 60 -58.58 -2.06 -10.49
N VAL A 61 -59.52 -2.99 -10.49
CA VAL A 61 -60.40 -3.27 -11.63
C VAL A 61 -61.35 -2.09 -11.87
N PRO A 62 -61.60 -1.70 -13.14
CA PRO A 62 -62.55 -0.64 -13.45
C PRO A 62 -63.94 -0.98 -12.87
N PRO A 63 -64.56 -0.06 -12.12
CA PRO A 63 -65.91 -0.30 -11.60
C PRO A 63 -66.92 -0.36 -12.76
N PRO A 64 -68.10 -0.98 -12.59
CA PRO A 64 -69.09 -1.08 -13.66
C PRO A 64 -69.48 0.32 -14.20
N PRO A 65 -69.63 0.51 -15.53
CA PRO A 65 -69.99 1.79 -16.13
C PRO A 65 -71.39 2.29 -15.71
N LEU A 66 -72.25 1.36 -15.33
CA LEU A 66 -73.63 1.57 -14.94
C LEU A 66 -73.87 0.94 -13.56
N VAL A 67 -74.55 1.68 -12.68
CA VAL A 67 -74.98 1.20 -11.36
C VAL A 67 -76.49 1.33 -11.23
N LEU A 68 -77.09 0.46 -10.42
CA LEU A 68 -78.53 0.49 -10.14
C LEU A 68 -78.90 1.79 -9.43
N ASP A 69 -79.95 2.46 -9.89
CA ASP A 69 -80.44 3.67 -9.23
C ASP A 69 -81.33 3.33 -8.03
N GLU A 70 -80.74 3.11 -6.86
CA GLU A 70 -81.48 2.85 -5.61
C GLU A 70 -82.39 4.01 -5.15
N LYS A 71 -82.29 5.20 -5.76
CA LYS A 71 -83.15 6.36 -5.48
C LYS A 71 -84.28 6.55 -6.49
N GLY A 72 -84.33 5.74 -7.55
CA GLY A 72 -85.50 5.61 -8.41
C GLY A 72 -86.55 4.73 -7.73
N ALA A 73 -87.82 5.10 -7.85
CA ALA A 73 -88.94 4.37 -7.24
C ALA A 73 -88.82 2.85 -7.45
N ALA A 74 -89.13 2.07 -6.41
CA ALA A 74 -89.10 0.61 -6.44
C ALA A 74 -89.81 0.09 -7.71
N PRO A 75 -89.15 -0.72 -8.55
CA PRO A 75 -89.74 -1.18 -9.79
C PRO A 75 -90.95 -2.08 -9.52
N GLY A 76 -92.05 -1.83 -10.23
CA GLY A 76 -93.16 -2.78 -10.34
C GLY A 76 -92.69 -4.10 -10.96
N LYS A 77 -93.39 -5.19 -10.68
CA LYS A 77 -92.97 -6.60 -10.90
C LYS A 77 -92.51 -7.02 -12.32
N ASP A 78 -92.48 -6.15 -13.33
CA ASP A 78 -92.08 -6.47 -14.71
C ASP A 78 -91.29 -5.36 -15.45
N GLU A 79 -90.64 -4.41 -14.75
CA GLU A 79 -89.77 -3.40 -15.41
C GLU A 79 -88.27 -3.60 -15.10
N PRO A 80 -87.38 -3.55 -16.11
CA PRO A 80 -85.94 -3.69 -15.89
C PRO A 80 -85.41 -2.52 -15.04
N PRO A 81 -84.45 -2.78 -14.13
CA PRO A 81 -83.99 -1.76 -13.20
C PRO A 81 -83.32 -0.57 -13.91
N VAL A 82 -83.66 0.65 -13.47
CA VAL A 82 -83.09 1.89 -14.01
C VAL A 82 -81.60 1.97 -13.68
N MET A 83 -80.78 1.94 -14.73
CA MET A 83 -79.32 2.04 -14.64
C MET A 83 -78.89 3.49 -14.81
N LYS A 84 -78.09 4.01 -13.87
CA LYS A 84 -77.44 5.33 -13.99
C LYS A 84 -75.95 5.21 -14.27
N PRO A 85 -75.34 6.15 -15.01
CA PRO A 85 -73.88 6.24 -15.16
C PRO A 85 -73.20 6.26 -13.79
N ASN A 86 -72.15 5.46 -13.63
CA ASN A 86 -71.40 5.37 -12.40
C ASN A 86 -70.33 6.48 -12.32
N PRO A 87 -70.46 7.47 -11.42
CA PRO A 87 -69.44 8.52 -11.29
C PRO A 87 -68.06 7.99 -10.89
N ALA A 88 -68.01 6.82 -10.24
CA ALA A 88 -66.75 6.15 -9.89
C ALA A 88 -66.03 5.62 -11.13
N TYR A 89 -66.76 5.18 -12.17
CA TYR A 89 -66.18 4.76 -13.44
C TYR A 89 -65.55 5.94 -14.18
N ASP A 90 -66.23 7.07 -14.26
CA ASP A 90 -65.68 8.28 -14.89
C ASP A 90 -64.43 8.79 -14.16
N SER A 91 -64.41 8.70 -12.82
CA SER A 91 -63.24 9.06 -12.02
C SER A 91 -62.06 8.11 -12.24
N TRP A 92 -62.33 6.80 -12.36
CA TRP A 92 -61.31 5.78 -12.62
C TRP A 92 -60.70 5.96 -14.01
N VAL A 93 -61.54 6.17 -15.04
CA VAL A 93 -61.11 6.42 -16.43
C VAL A 93 -60.21 7.66 -16.51
N LEU A 94 -60.56 8.72 -15.79
CA LEU A 94 -59.79 9.95 -15.78
C LEU A 94 -58.43 9.77 -15.09
N VAL A 95 -58.37 8.98 -14.00
CA VAL A 95 -57.13 8.63 -13.32
C VAL A 95 -56.24 7.74 -14.20
N ASP A 96 -56.80 6.69 -14.82
CA ASP A 96 -56.06 5.80 -15.74
C ASP A 96 -55.50 6.56 -16.95
N ALA A 97 -56.28 7.47 -17.55
CA ALA A 97 -55.84 8.30 -18.67
C ALA A 97 -54.66 9.21 -18.31
N GLN A 98 -54.65 9.77 -17.09
CA GLN A 98 -53.55 10.61 -16.59
C GLN A 98 -52.30 9.79 -16.26
N ILE A 99 -52.46 8.61 -15.67
CA ILE A 99 -51.34 7.68 -15.44
C ILE A 99 -50.74 7.25 -16.78
N ARG A 100 -51.57 6.94 -17.79
CA ARG A 100 -51.13 6.66 -19.16
C ARG A 100 -50.34 7.82 -19.76
N ALA A 101 -50.79 9.05 -19.61
CA ALA A 101 -50.04 10.22 -20.07
C ALA A 101 -48.68 10.37 -19.35
N CYS A 102 -48.63 10.10 -18.05
CA CYS A 102 -47.39 10.11 -17.29
C CYS A 102 -46.41 9.02 -17.75
N LEU A 103 -46.90 7.78 -17.93
CA LEU A 103 -46.11 6.65 -18.43
C LEU A 103 -45.52 6.95 -19.82
N LEU A 104 -46.29 7.59 -20.71
CA LEU A 104 -45.78 8.03 -22.00
C LEU A 104 -44.68 9.10 -21.88
N ALA A 105 -44.77 10.02 -20.91
CA ALA A 105 -43.80 11.11 -20.74
C ALA A 105 -42.44 10.65 -20.19
N ILE A 106 -42.41 9.57 -19.42
CA ILE A 106 -41.20 9.03 -18.76
C ILE A 106 -40.45 7.97 -19.59
N VAL A 107 -40.93 7.66 -20.79
CA VAL A 107 -40.24 6.78 -21.74
C VAL A 107 -39.59 7.59 -22.87
N SER A 108 -38.57 7.03 -23.52
CA SER A 108 -37.93 7.67 -24.67
C SER A 108 -38.82 7.66 -25.93
N PRO A 109 -38.62 8.59 -26.89
CA PRO A 109 -39.44 8.66 -28.10
C PRO A 109 -39.46 7.37 -28.94
N THR A 110 -38.38 6.58 -28.92
CA THR A 110 -38.31 5.29 -29.63
C THR A 110 -39.28 4.28 -29.03
N VAL A 111 -39.35 4.21 -27.70
CA VAL A 111 -40.25 3.30 -26.96
C VAL A 111 -41.72 3.73 -27.10
N GLN A 112 -41.99 5.04 -27.16
CA GLN A 112 -43.34 5.59 -27.35
C GLN A 112 -44.05 5.04 -28.60
N THR A 113 -43.32 4.80 -29.69
CA THR A 113 -43.88 4.32 -30.97
C THR A 113 -44.68 3.03 -30.83
N HIS A 114 -44.32 2.17 -29.87
CA HIS A 114 -44.93 0.86 -29.69
C HIS A 114 -46.02 0.83 -28.60
N ILE A 115 -46.10 1.85 -27.75
CA ILE A 115 -47.03 1.88 -26.61
C ILE A 115 -48.14 2.93 -26.75
N HIS A 116 -48.03 3.86 -27.70
CA HIS A 116 -49.01 4.93 -27.89
C HIS A 116 -50.43 4.42 -28.17
N ALA A 117 -50.54 3.31 -28.91
CA ALA A 117 -51.83 2.72 -29.31
C ALA A 117 -52.53 1.91 -28.19
N LEU A 118 -51.89 1.72 -27.03
CA LEU A 118 -52.45 0.89 -25.97
C LEU A 118 -53.53 1.66 -25.16
N PRO A 119 -54.65 0.99 -24.81
CA PRO A 119 -55.87 1.65 -24.35
C PRO A 119 -55.87 2.05 -22.86
N SER A 120 -55.05 1.41 -22.02
CA SER A 120 -55.02 1.66 -20.57
C SER A 120 -53.60 1.73 -20.00
N SER A 121 -53.45 2.30 -18.80
CA SER A 121 -52.14 2.34 -18.13
C SER A 121 -51.63 0.94 -17.78
N ALA A 122 -52.51 0.02 -17.37
CA ALA A 122 -52.18 -1.39 -17.15
C ALA A 122 -51.73 -2.10 -18.42
N ALA A 123 -52.34 -1.82 -19.57
CA ALA A 123 -51.93 -2.40 -20.85
C ALA A 123 -50.52 -1.94 -21.25
N ILE A 124 -50.21 -0.65 -21.03
CA ILE A 124 -48.86 -0.10 -21.26
C ILE A 124 -47.85 -0.78 -20.33
N TRP A 125 -48.16 -0.89 -19.05
CA TRP A 125 -47.25 -1.50 -18.09
C TRP A 125 -46.98 -2.97 -18.39
N ASN A 126 -48.02 -3.76 -18.65
CA ASN A 126 -47.87 -5.17 -19.02
C ASN A 126 -47.11 -5.34 -20.33
N HIS A 127 -47.33 -4.48 -21.33
CA HIS A 127 -46.58 -4.54 -22.59
C HIS A 127 -45.10 -4.17 -22.39
N LEU A 128 -44.80 -3.15 -21.58
CA LEU A 128 -43.43 -2.80 -21.20
C LEU A 128 -42.79 -3.96 -20.41
N GLU A 129 -43.51 -4.55 -19.46
CA GLU A 129 -43.03 -5.69 -18.68
C GLU A 129 -42.79 -6.91 -19.57
N GLN A 130 -43.66 -7.27 -20.50
CA GLN A 130 -43.43 -8.39 -21.42
C GLN A 130 -42.27 -8.12 -22.39
N ARG A 131 -42.28 -6.95 -23.06
CA ARG A 131 -41.24 -6.57 -24.02
C ARG A 131 -39.89 -6.50 -23.35
N TYR A 132 -39.80 -5.80 -22.22
CA TYR A 132 -38.54 -5.63 -21.52
C TYR A 132 -38.18 -6.76 -20.58
N ASN A 133 -39.05 -7.71 -20.27
CA ASN A 133 -38.65 -9.00 -19.68
C ASN A 133 -37.99 -9.89 -20.77
N SER A 134 -38.45 -9.82 -22.02
CA SER A 134 -37.73 -10.47 -23.13
C SER A 134 -36.39 -9.80 -23.45
N LEU A 135 -36.36 -8.46 -23.53
CA LEU A 135 -35.12 -7.71 -23.72
C LEU A 135 -34.21 -7.76 -22.49
N SER A 136 -34.74 -7.83 -21.26
CA SER A 136 -33.91 -7.98 -20.06
C SER A 136 -33.25 -9.35 -20.06
N ARG A 137 -33.92 -10.42 -20.50
CA ARG A 137 -33.27 -11.74 -20.67
C ARG A 137 -32.17 -11.68 -21.72
N THR A 138 -32.41 -11.02 -22.86
CA THR A 138 -31.37 -10.81 -23.88
C THR A 138 -30.23 -9.93 -23.38
N HIS A 139 -30.53 -8.89 -22.61
CA HIS A 139 -29.54 -7.97 -22.03
C HIS A 139 -28.74 -8.64 -20.91
N ILE A 140 -29.37 -9.43 -20.04
CA ILE A 140 -28.74 -10.30 -19.05
C ILE A 140 -27.82 -11.29 -19.74
N PHE A 141 -28.29 -11.92 -20.83
CA PHE A 141 -27.46 -12.81 -21.64
C PHE A 141 -26.25 -12.08 -22.22
N GLN A 142 -26.45 -10.90 -22.83
CA GLN A 142 -25.37 -10.06 -23.34
C GLN A 142 -24.37 -9.65 -22.24
N LEU A 143 -24.84 -9.31 -21.05
CA LEU A 143 -23.98 -8.98 -19.90
C LEU A 143 -23.19 -10.19 -19.42
N LYS A 144 -23.80 -11.38 -19.34
CA LYS A 144 -23.12 -12.65 -18.99
C LYS A 144 -22.12 -13.04 -20.07
N GLU A 145 -22.45 -12.88 -21.34
CA GLU A 145 -21.55 -13.11 -22.47
C GLU A 145 -20.35 -12.15 -22.43
N ARG A 146 -20.60 -10.86 -22.18
CA ARG A 146 -19.55 -9.85 -21.97
C ARG A 146 -18.65 -10.20 -20.79
N LEU A 147 -19.20 -10.69 -19.68
CA LEU A 147 -18.41 -11.13 -18.53
C LEU A 147 -17.52 -12.34 -18.89
N HIS A 148 -18.04 -13.33 -19.61
CA HIS A 148 -17.29 -14.52 -20.01
C HIS A 148 -16.22 -14.26 -21.08
N SER A 149 -16.43 -13.26 -21.93
CA SER A 149 -15.57 -12.89 -23.07
C SER A 149 -14.62 -11.73 -22.77
N ILE A 150 -14.67 -11.17 -21.56
CA ILE A 150 -13.88 -10.00 -21.19
C ILE A 150 -12.38 -10.29 -21.32
N GLN A 151 -11.62 -9.36 -21.90
CA GLN A 151 -10.18 -9.46 -22.04
C GLN A 151 -9.51 -8.17 -21.54
N LYS A 152 -8.36 -8.30 -20.89
CA LYS A 152 -7.58 -7.12 -20.44
C LYS A 152 -7.01 -6.31 -21.61
N GLY A 153 -6.57 -6.99 -22.67
CA GLY A 153 -5.93 -6.33 -23.81
C GLY A 153 -4.74 -5.45 -23.42
N THR A 154 -4.72 -4.22 -23.93
CA THR A 154 -3.71 -3.19 -23.65
C THR A 154 -4.03 -2.30 -22.46
N ASP A 155 -5.23 -2.44 -21.88
CA ASP A 155 -5.70 -1.55 -20.82
C ASP A 155 -5.00 -1.85 -19.49
N SER A 156 -5.00 -0.90 -18.56
CA SER A 156 -4.46 -1.12 -17.21
C SER A 156 -5.32 -2.13 -16.44
N MET A 157 -4.73 -2.80 -15.46
CA MET A 157 -5.45 -3.74 -14.60
C MET A 157 -6.58 -3.04 -13.83
N GLN A 158 -6.38 -1.79 -13.42
CA GLN A 158 -7.41 -1.01 -12.74
C GLN A 158 -8.64 -0.81 -13.65
N THR A 159 -8.44 -0.37 -14.89
CA THR A 159 -9.54 -0.18 -15.85
C THR A 159 -10.24 -1.51 -16.13
N TYR A 160 -9.48 -2.60 -16.26
CA TYR A 160 -10.04 -3.94 -16.43
C TYR A 160 -10.93 -4.35 -15.24
N LEU A 161 -10.47 -4.18 -14.00
CA LEU A 161 -11.27 -4.49 -12.80
C LEU A 161 -12.52 -3.62 -12.70
N ASP A 162 -12.43 -2.33 -13.02
CA ASP A 162 -13.57 -1.40 -13.02
C ASP A 162 -14.64 -1.83 -14.04
N THR A 163 -14.23 -2.31 -15.23
CA THR A 163 -15.16 -2.85 -16.23
C THR A 163 -15.85 -4.13 -15.75
N VAL A 164 -15.12 -5.04 -15.09
CA VAL A 164 -15.71 -6.24 -14.46
C VAL A 164 -16.75 -5.85 -13.42
N LEU A 165 -16.41 -4.93 -12.51
CA LEU A 165 -17.31 -4.44 -11.47
C LEU A 165 -18.56 -3.77 -12.04
N THR A 166 -18.42 -3.03 -13.13
CA THR A 166 -19.55 -2.37 -13.81
C THR A 166 -20.53 -3.40 -14.38
N ILE A 167 -20.01 -4.48 -15.01
CA ILE A 167 -20.85 -5.57 -15.55
C ILE A 167 -21.53 -6.34 -14.42
N VAL A 168 -20.80 -6.70 -13.36
CA VAL A 168 -21.35 -7.41 -12.19
C VAL A 168 -22.42 -6.57 -11.49
N SER A 169 -22.20 -5.26 -11.34
CA SER A 169 -23.19 -4.36 -10.75
C SER A 169 -24.45 -4.25 -11.61
N SER A 170 -24.29 -4.24 -12.94
CA SER A 170 -25.42 -4.24 -13.89
C SER A 170 -26.24 -5.53 -13.82
N LEU A 171 -25.58 -6.68 -13.60
CA LEU A 171 -26.24 -7.98 -13.41
C LEU A 171 -26.98 -8.06 -12.07
N LYS A 172 -26.38 -7.54 -10.98
CA LYS A 172 -27.06 -7.42 -9.68
C LYS A 172 -28.30 -6.53 -9.75
N LEU A 173 -28.23 -5.41 -10.48
CA LEU A 173 -29.38 -4.53 -10.72
C LEU A 173 -30.48 -5.20 -11.54
N ALA A 174 -30.14 -6.20 -12.36
CA ALA A 174 -31.09 -7.02 -13.10
C ALA A 174 -31.62 -8.22 -12.30
N HIS A 175 -31.33 -8.29 -10.99
CA HIS A 175 -31.69 -9.40 -10.09
C HIS A 175 -31.09 -10.75 -10.48
N GLU A 176 -29.92 -10.74 -11.09
CA GLU A 176 -29.15 -11.93 -11.42
C GLU A 176 -27.90 -12.02 -10.53
N ASP A 177 -27.97 -12.92 -9.55
CA ASP A 177 -26.86 -13.19 -8.64
C ASP A 177 -25.89 -14.21 -9.27
N ILE A 178 -24.62 -13.81 -9.38
CA ILE A 178 -23.53 -14.67 -9.85
C ILE A 178 -22.62 -14.97 -8.67
N SER A 179 -22.20 -16.22 -8.53
CA SER A 179 -21.25 -16.61 -7.49
C SER A 179 -19.94 -15.83 -7.62
N GLU A 180 -19.38 -15.43 -6.49
CA GLU A 180 -18.07 -14.77 -6.42
C GLU A 180 -16.97 -15.61 -7.08
N GLN A 181 -17.05 -16.95 -6.99
CA GLN A 181 -16.09 -17.84 -7.65
C GLN A 181 -16.18 -17.78 -9.18
N ASP A 182 -17.38 -17.68 -9.74
CA ASP A 182 -17.59 -17.62 -11.19
C ASP A 182 -17.11 -16.28 -11.76
N ILE A 183 -17.28 -15.19 -10.99
CA ILE A 183 -16.73 -13.87 -11.33
C ILE A 183 -15.20 -13.96 -11.39
N ILE A 184 -14.57 -14.59 -10.40
CA ILE A 184 -13.11 -14.81 -10.37
C ILE A 184 -12.66 -15.65 -11.57
N LEU A 185 -13.36 -16.74 -11.91
CA LEU A 185 -13.02 -17.58 -13.06
C LEU A 185 -13.08 -16.83 -14.39
N CYS A 186 -14.13 -16.01 -14.59
CA CYS A 186 -14.28 -15.19 -15.80
C CYS A 186 -13.16 -14.15 -15.91
N MET A 187 -12.82 -13.51 -14.79
CA MET A 187 -11.70 -12.57 -14.72
C MET A 187 -10.37 -13.25 -15.08
N LEU A 188 -10.06 -14.40 -14.48
CA LEU A 188 -8.81 -15.13 -14.77
C LEU A 188 -8.72 -15.61 -16.23
N ARG A 189 -9.85 -15.87 -16.88
CA ARG A 189 -9.89 -16.26 -18.30
C ARG A 189 -9.41 -15.12 -19.20
N GLY A 190 -9.80 -13.89 -18.90
CA GLY A 190 -9.54 -12.69 -19.71
C GLY A 190 -8.11 -12.12 -19.65
N LEU A 191 -7.26 -12.64 -18.76
CA LEU A 191 -5.90 -12.10 -18.59
C LEU A 191 -4.92 -12.65 -19.63
N PRO A 192 -3.82 -11.93 -19.94
CA PRO A 192 -2.74 -12.42 -20.80
C PRO A 192 -1.96 -13.62 -20.21
N THR A 193 -1.08 -14.23 -21.01
CA THR A 193 -0.16 -15.30 -20.58
C THR A 193 0.83 -14.84 -19.52
N ASP A 194 1.14 -13.54 -19.47
CA ASP A 194 2.02 -12.93 -18.47
C ASP A 194 1.53 -13.18 -17.03
N TYR A 195 0.23 -13.45 -16.84
CA TYR A 195 -0.39 -13.72 -15.53
C TYR A 195 -0.57 -15.22 -15.24
N ALA A 196 0.03 -16.12 -16.02
CA ALA A 196 -0.24 -17.56 -15.95
C ALA A 196 0.04 -18.19 -14.57
N SER A 197 1.09 -17.73 -13.89
CA SER A 197 1.46 -18.15 -12.53
C SER A 197 0.34 -17.84 -11.53
N LEU A 198 -0.12 -16.59 -11.52
CA LEU A 198 -1.19 -16.12 -10.64
C LEU A 198 -2.52 -16.81 -10.97
N LYS A 199 -2.84 -17.00 -12.27
CA LYS A 199 -4.02 -17.77 -12.69
C LYS A 199 -4.04 -19.17 -12.08
N GLN A 200 -2.91 -19.86 -12.10
CA GLN A 200 -2.83 -21.22 -11.56
C GLN A 200 -3.00 -21.24 -10.05
N ASN A 201 -2.38 -20.30 -9.34
CA ASN A 201 -2.46 -20.20 -7.88
C ASN A 201 -3.89 -19.90 -7.38
N VAL A 202 -4.58 -18.98 -8.04
CA VAL A 202 -5.97 -18.65 -7.69
C VAL A 202 -6.91 -19.82 -8.02
N ARG A 203 -6.70 -20.52 -9.15
CA ARG A 203 -7.49 -21.71 -9.49
C ARG A 203 -7.34 -22.84 -8.48
N THR A 204 -6.15 -23.08 -7.94
CA THR A 204 -5.93 -24.14 -6.94
C THR A 204 -6.58 -23.83 -5.58
N ASN A 205 -6.79 -22.55 -5.26
CA ASN A 205 -7.35 -22.11 -3.98
C ASN A 205 -8.72 -21.44 -4.12
N ILE A 206 -9.44 -21.70 -5.22
CA ILE A 206 -10.61 -20.88 -5.59
C ILE A 206 -11.74 -20.90 -4.55
N ALA A 207 -11.82 -21.96 -3.73
CA ALA A 207 -12.83 -22.08 -2.67
C ALA A 207 -12.59 -21.13 -1.48
N THR A 208 -11.37 -20.66 -1.26
CA THR A 208 -10.98 -19.87 -0.08
C THR A 208 -10.67 -18.41 -0.37
N VAL A 209 -10.76 -18.00 -1.64
CA VAL A 209 -10.28 -16.70 -2.10
C VAL A 209 -11.47 -15.80 -2.45
N THR A 210 -11.38 -14.53 -2.04
CA THR A 210 -12.39 -13.50 -2.31
C THR A 210 -12.01 -12.61 -3.49
N PHE A 211 -13.00 -11.99 -4.13
CA PHE A 211 -12.81 -11.06 -5.25
C PHE A 211 -11.86 -9.92 -4.89
N ASN A 212 -11.99 -9.38 -3.67
CA ASN A 212 -11.13 -8.30 -3.17
C ASN A 212 -9.66 -8.71 -3.08
N GLN A 213 -9.39 -9.95 -2.61
CA GLN A 213 -8.03 -10.48 -2.54
C GLN A 213 -7.43 -10.67 -3.93
N VAL A 214 -8.19 -11.26 -4.88
CA VAL A 214 -7.72 -11.45 -6.27
C VAL A 214 -7.45 -10.12 -6.95
N SER A 215 -8.33 -9.13 -6.75
CA SER A 215 -8.18 -7.79 -7.31
C SER A 215 -6.88 -7.12 -6.82
N ALA A 216 -6.60 -7.22 -5.51
CA ALA A 216 -5.36 -6.70 -4.93
C ALA A 216 -4.11 -7.43 -5.48
N TRP A 217 -4.17 -8.75 -5.63
CA TRP A 217 -3.07 -9.53 -6.21
C TRP A 217 -2.81 -9.19 -7.68
N LEU A 218 -3.86 -8.99 -8.47
CA LEU A 218 -3.75 -8.62 -9.88
C LEU A 218 -3.13 -7.24 -10.09
N LEU A 219 -3.51 -6.25 -9.26
CA LEU A 219 -2.90 -4.92 -9.27
C LEU A 219 -1.41 -5.00 -8.89
N SER A 220 -1.07 -5.82 -7.89
CA SER A 220 0.32 -6.05 -7.50
C SER A 220 1.12 -6.72 -8.62
N GLU A 221 0.53 -7.67 -9.33
CA GLU A 221 1.22 -8.40 -10.41
C GLU A 221 1.44 -7.51 -11.65
N GLU A 222 0.53 -6.58 -11.94
CA GLU A 222 0.76 -5.59 -13.01
C GLU A 222 1.98 -4.71 -12.71
N LEU A 223 2.16 -4.27 -11.45
CA LEU A 223 3.34 -3.54 -11.04
C LEU A 223 4.61 -4.37 -11.21
N ASN A 224 4.58 -5.66 -10.87
CA ASN A 224 5.71 -6.58 -11.08
C ASN A 224 6.08 -6.68 -12.56
N LEU A 225 5.10 -6.94 -13.44
CA LEU A 225 5.34 -7.06 -14.88
C LEU A 225 5.86 -5.75 -15.50
N THR A 226 5.39 -4.59 -15.04
CA THR A 226 5.94 -3.30 -15.52
C THR A 226 7.36 -3.05 -15.05
N PHE A 227 7.73 -3.55 -13.87
CA PHE A 227 9.11 -3.47 -13.35
C PHE A 227 10.04 -4.39 -14.15
N GLU A 228 9.64 -5.62 -14.43
CA GLU A 228 10.39 -6.56 -15.27
C GLU A 228 10.60 -6.02 -16.70
N LYS A 229 9.56 -5.46 -17.33
CA LYS A 229 9.68 -4.83 -18.66
C LYS A 229 10.67 -3.65 -18.65
N LYS A 230 10.73 -2.86 -17.57
CA LYS A 230 11.71 -1.76 -17.43
C LYS A 230 13.14 -2.24 -17.23
N LEU A 231 13.34 -3.42 -16.63
CA LEU A 231 14.66 -4.04 -16.49
C LEU A 231 15.18 -4.56 -17.84
N HIS A 232 14.31 -5.13 -18.68
CA HIS A 232 14.70 -5.65 -20.00
C HIS A 232 14.92 -4.57 -21.08
N LEU A 233 14.37 -3.36 -20.93
CA LEU A 233 14.63 -2.24 -21.85
C LEU A 233 16.02 -1.58 -21.67
N GLY A 234 16.79 -1.99 -20.66
CA GLY A 234 18.14 -1.46 -20.40
C GLY A 234 19.28 -2.18 -21.13
N ASP A 235 18.99 -3.27 -21.86
CA ASP A 235 19.99 -4.18 -22.39
C ASP A 235 19.97 -4.21 -23.93
N THR A 236 20.48 -3.14 -24.53
CA THR A 236 20.94 -3.16 -25.93
C THR A 236 22.44 -2.86 -25.95
N GLY A 237 23.24 -3.90 -25.75
CA GLY A 237 24.70 -3.84 -25.89
C GLY A 237 25.38 -5.07 -25.31
N SER A 238 25.51 -6.14 -26.10
CA SER A 238 26.21 -7.37 -25.72
C SER A 238 27.61 -7.14 -25.13
N PRO A 239 28.05 -8.02 -24.23
CA PRO A 239 29.19 -8.86 -24.58
C PRO A 239 28.96 -10.35 -24.30
N SER A 240 29.74 -11.13 -25.02
CA SER A 240 29.70 -12.58 -25.22
C SER A 240 30.02 -13.47 -23.99
N SER A 241 29.40 -14.66 -24.01
CA SER A 241 29.99 -15.99 -23.71
C SER A 241 30.26 -16.42 -22.25
N THR A 242 29.54 -15.90 -21.26
CA THR A 242 29.44 -16.56 -19.92
C THR A 242 28.02 -16.72 -19.39
N ASP A 243 27.00 -16.44 -20.21
CA ASP A 243 25.57 -16.70 -19.90
C ASP A 243 25.17 -18.19 -19.89
N LEU A 244 26.16 -19.08 -19.76
CA LEU A 244 25.96 -20.52 -19.62
C LEU A 244 25.54 -20.96 -18.19
N HIS A 245 25.37 -20.03 -17.25
CA HIS A 245 24.87 -20.35 -15.90
C HIS A 245 23.40 -19.98 -15.65
N HIS A 246 22.65 -19.64 -16.70
CA HIS A 246 21.19 -19.51 -16.62
C HIS A 246 20.41 -20.74 -17.16
N ALA A 247 21.10 -21.85 -17.47
CA ALA A 247 20.51 -23.04 -18.06
C ALA A 247 20.40 -24.28 -17.13
N LEU A 248 20.72 -24.19 -15.83
CA LEU A 248 20.78 -25.38 -14.95
C LEU A 248 19.83 -25.41 -13.74
N PHE A 249 18.83 -24.52 -13.64
CA PHE A 249 17.83 -24.62 -12.56
C PHE A 249 16.36 -24.59 -12.98
N THR A 250 16.05 -24.73 -14.27
CA THR A 250 14.66 -24.83 -14.72
C THR A 250 14.12 -26.26 -14.82
N ASN A 251 14.86 -27.28 -14.40
CA ASN A 251 14.37 -28.66 -14.54
C ASN A 251 14.79 -29.64 -13.44
N SER A 252 14.67 -29.26 -12.16
CA SER A 252 14.49 -30.19 -11.03
C SER A 252 14.03 -29.44 -9.78
N GLY A 253 12.80 -29.69 -9.32
CA GLY A 253 12.34 -29.34 -7.96
C GLY A 253 11.87 -27.90 -7.72
N ARG A 254 10.67 -27.54 -8.18
CA ARG A 254 9.98 -26.30 -7.78
C ARG A 254 9.40 -26.48 -6.37
N GLY A 255 9.85 -25.71 -5.36
CA GLY A 255 9.09 -25.57 -4.12
C GLY A 255 9.79 -25.17 -2.81
N MET A 256 10.95 -24.51 -2.78
CA MET A 256 11.50 -24.00 -1.50
C MET A 256 12.08 -22.59 -1.66
N GLY A 257 11.51 -21.63 -0.93
CA GLY A 257 11.98 -20.24 -0.85
C GLY A 257 10.86 -19.21 -0.81
N LEU A 258 11.12 -18.07 -0.16
CA LEU A 258 10.21 -16.92 -0.17
C LEU A 258 10.56 -16.00 -1.34
N HIS A 259 9.55 -15.49 -2.03
CA HIS A 259 9.78 -14.59 -3.18
C HIS A 259 10.32 -13.24 -2.71
N GLN A 260 11.45 -12.81 -3.27
CA GLN A 260 12.00 -11.47 -3.05
C GLN A 260 11.08 -10.42 -3.68
N GLY A 261 10.85 -9.31 -2.96
CA GLY A 261 9.94 -8.24 -3.40
C GLY A 261 8.49 -8.36 -2.90
N TYR A 262 8.08 -9.53 -2.38
CA TYR A 262 6.77 -9.66 -1.72
C TYR A 262 6.78 -9.03 -0.33
N ALA A 263 5.71 -8.29 -0.01
CA ALA A 263 5.59 -7.56 1.26
C ALA A 263 5.59 -8.48 2.50
N LEU A 264 5.09 -9.71 2.37
CA LEU A 264 5.04 -10.68 3.48
C LEU A 264 6.31 -11.50 3.65
N SER A 265 7.16 -11.61 2.61
CA SER A 265 8.36 -12.45 2.65
C SER A 265 9.32 -12.10 3.80
N PRO A 266 9.63 -10.81 4.10
CA PRO A 266 10.50 -10.50 5.23
C PRO A 266 9.93 -10.95 6.58
N PHE A 267 8.62 -10.84 6.78
CA PHE A 267 7.97 -11.26 8.01
C PHE A 267 7.99 -12.78 8.15
N LEU A 268 7.64 -13.50 7.08
CA LEU A 268 7.69 -14.96 7.08
C LEU A 268 9.12 -15.48 7.29
N PHE A 269 10.11 -14.82 6.68
CA PHE A 269 11.52 -15.14 6.87
C PHE A 269 11.94 -14.94 8.34
N ALA A 270 11.59 -13.79 8.93
CA ALA A 270 11.91 -13.52 10.33
C ALA A 270 11.25 -14.52 11.29
N LEU A 271 9.99 -14.89 11.05
CA LEU A 271 9.28 -15.88 11.86
C LEU A 271 9.93 -17.27 11.77
N VAL A 272 10.31 -17.70 10.57
CA VAL A 272 11.02 -18.97 10.38
C VAL A 272 12.37 -18.92 11.09
N MET A 273 13.15 -17.86 10.91
CA MET A 273 14.44 -17.71 11.58
C MET A 273 14.31 -17.73 13.11
N ASP A 274 13.30 -17.07 13.68
CA ASP A 274 13.05 -17.05 15.13
C ASP A 274 12.79 -18.45 15.68
N VAL A 275 11.88 -19.22 15.03
CA VAL A 275 11.55 -20.59 15.44
C VAL A 275 12.74 -21.54 15.27
N LEU A 276 13.50 -21.42 14.18
CA LEU A 276 14.63 -22.31 13.91
C LEU A 276 15.80 -22.09 14.87
N THR A 277 15.98 -20.86 15.34
CA THR A 277 17.16 -20.47 16.13
C THR A 277 16.84 -20.29 17.62
N GLN A 278 15.59 -20.45 18.05
CA GLN A 278 15.14 -20.28 19.45
C GLN A 278 16.01 -21.05 20.46
N GLY A 279 16.50 -22.24 20.11
CA GLY A 279 17.33 -23.08 20.99
C GLY A 279 18.81 -22.70 21.07
N VAL A 280 19.30 -21.85 20.16
CA VAL A 280 20.72 -21.46 20.06
C VAL A 280 20.94 -19.95 20.19
N GLN A 281 19.88 -19.15 20.21
CA GLN A 281 19.97 -17.71 20.40
C GLN A 281 20.42 -17.36 21.82
N GLU A 282 21.49 -16.57 21.91
CA GLU A 282 21.93 -15.96 23.15
C GLU A 282 21.50 -14.49 23.23
N GLY A 283 21.48 -13.93 24.44
CA GLY A 283 21.18 -12.52 24.63
C GLY A 283 22.27 -11.60 24.05
N VAL A 284 21.85 -10.44 23.56
CA VAL A 284 22.76 -9.35 23.15
C VAL A 284 23.76 -9.05 24.29
N PRO A 285 25.08 -8.96 23.99
CA PRO A 285 25.69 -8.85 22.66
C PRO A 285 26.20 -10.17 22.07
N TRP A 286 26.09 -11.29 22.77
CA TRP A 286 26.75 -12.55 22.42
C TRP A 286 26.22 -13.17 21.13
N CYS A 287 24.96 -12.91 20.82
CA CYS A 287 24.34 -13.21 19.54
C CYS A 287 23.53 -12.00 19.05
N MET A 288 23.70 -11.64 17.78
CA MET A 288 22.90 -10.61 17.12
C MET A 288 22.48 -11.11 15.74
N LEU A 289 21.20 -10.93 15.42
CA LEU A 289 20.63 -11.33 14.14
C LEU A 289 20.00 -10.12 13.44
N PHE A 290 20.20 -10.03 12.13
CA PHE A 290 19.45 -9.15 11.26
C PHE A 290 19.21 -9.82 9.91
N ALA A 291 17.97 -10.27 9.67
CA ALA A 291 17.65 -11.11 8.53
C ALA A 291 18.60 -12.33 8.45
N ASP A 292 19.37 -12.46 7.37
CA ASP A 292 20.36 -13.53 7.15
C ASP A 292 21.74 -13.23 7.75
N ASP A 293 22.00 -11.99 8.17
CA ASP A 293 23.26 -11.61 8.81
C ASP A 293 23.22 -12.01 10.31
N ILE A 294 24.12 -12.92 10.70
CA ILE A 294 24.27 -13.41 12.07
C ILE A 294 25.66 -13.04 12.59
N VAL A 295 25.73 -12.48 13.79
CA VAL A 295 26.98 -12.19 14.50
C VAL A 295 27.02 -13.00 15.78
N LEU A 296 28.09 -13.77 15.93
CA LEU A 296 28.40 -14.56 17.12
C LEU A 296 29.64 -13.97 17.80
N ILE A 297 29.57 -13.79 19.11
CA ILE A 297 30.66 -13.25 19.92
C ILE A 297 30.96 -14.24 21.04
N ASP A 298 32.24 -14.52 21.25
CA ASP A 298 32.76 -15.29 22.37
C ASP A 298 34.09 -14.69 22.84
N ASP A 299 34.45 -14.96 24.08
CA ASP A 299 35.73 -14.51 24.67
C ASP A 299 36.90 -15.41 24.22
N THR A 300 36.60 -16.62 23.72
CA THR A 300 37.58 -17.63 23.31
C THR A 300 37.33 -18.12 21.88
N ARG A 301 38.39 -18.59 21.20
CA ARG A 301 38.23 -19.14 19.84
C ARG A 301 37.53 -20.50 19.87
N GLU A 302 37.77 -21.26 20.93
CA GLU A 302 37.14 -22.54 21.22
C GLU A 302 35.63 -22.36 21.40
N GLY A 303 35.21 -21.42 22.26
CA GLY A 303 33.80 -21.08 22.44
C GLY A 303 33.15 -20.53 21.17
N LEU A 304 33.89 -19.75 20.35
CA LEU A 304 33.40 -19.32 19.05
C LEU A 304 33.16 -20.50 18.08
N ASN A 305 34.06 -21.49 18.06
CA ASN A 305 33.89 -22.70 17.26
C ASN A 305 32.69 -23.53 17.74
N ASP A 306 32.51 -23.68 19.05
CA ASP A 306 31.36 -24.37 19.63
C ASP A 306 30.05 -23.68 19.24
N LYS A 307 30.01 -22.34 19.30
CA LYS A 307 28.85 -21.56 18.83
C LYS A 307 28.61 -21.73 17.33
N LEU A 308 29.65 -21.63 16.51
CA LEU A 308 29.53 -21.81 15.06
C LEU A 308 28.95 -23.19 14.71
N GLU A 309 29.38 -24.24 15.40
CA GLU A 309 28.90 -25.60 15.17
C GLU A 309 27.43 -25.79 15.63
N LEU A 310 27.05 -25.21 16.77
CA LEU A 310 25.65 -25.19 17.23
C LEU A 310 24.74 -24.50 16.21
N TRP A 311 25.16 -23.34 15.68
CA TRP A 311 24.42 -22.60 14.67
C TRP A 311 24.35 -23.33 13.33
N ARG A 312 25.45 -23.96 12.92
CA ARG A 312 25.50 -24.81 11.75
C ARG A 312 24.50 -25.96 11.86
N LEU A 313 24.51 -26.70 12.98
CA LEU A 313 23.58 -27.79 13.21
C LEU A 313 22.12 -27.30 13.20
N ALA A 314 21.82 -26.21 13.91
CA ALA A 314 20.47 -25.65 13.97
C ALA A 314 19.91 -25.25 12.59
N LEU A 315 20.75 -24.69 11.71
CA LEU A 315 20.34 -24.23 10.39
C LEU A 315 20.40 -25.33 9.32
N GLU A 316 21.53 -26.04 9.21
CA GLU A 316 21.77 -27.03 8.15
C GLU A 316 20.86 -28.27 8.29
N THR A 317 20.55 -28.71 9.51
CA THR A 317 19.59 -29.83 9.72
C THR A 317 18.17 -29.48 9.27
N LYS A 318 17.85 -28.19 9.15
CA LYS A 318 16.54 -27.66 8.77
C LYS A 318 16.51 -27.17 7.32
N GLY A 319 17.54 -27.48 6.54
CA GLY A 319 17.62 -27.19 5.10
C GLY A 319 18.18 -25.81 4.74
N PHE A 320 18.67 -25.03 5.71
CA PHE A 320 19.40 -23.80 5.44
C PHE A 320 20.86 -24.10 5.10
N ARG A 321 21.56 -23.16 4.47
CA ARG A 321 22.99 -23.29 4.15
C ARG A 321 23.74 -22.05 4.58
N ILE A 322 24.78 -22.24 5.38
CA ILE A 322 25.67 -21.15 5.78
C ILE A 322 26.66 -20.88 4.65
N SER A 323 26.81 -19.61 4.27
CA SER A 323 27.72 -19.22 3.20
C SER A 323 29.16 -19.16 3.72
N ARG A 324 29.94 -20.21 3.44
CA ARG A 324 31.33 -20.32 3.90
C ARG A 324 32.22 -19.20 3.33
N ASN A 325 32.00 -18.83 2.07
CA ASN A 325 32.75 -17.76 1.39
C ASN A 325 32.45 -16.35 1.91
N LYS A 326 31.29 -16.14 2.56
CA LYS A 326 30.91 -14.85 3.13
C LYS A 326 31.15 -14.79 4.64
N THR A 327 31.43 -15.93 5.27
CA THR A 327 31.66 -15.99 6.71
C THR A 327 33.10 -15.60 6.98
N GLU A 328 33.29 -14.63 7.85
CA GLU A 328 34.60 -14.12 8.26
C GLU A 328 34.61 -14.05 9.80
N TYR A 329 35.78 -14.12 10.41
CA TYR A 329 35.92 -13.89 11.85
C TYR A 329 36.94 -12.79 12.13
N MET A 330 36.74 -12.05 13.22
CA MET A 330 37.61 -10.98 13.66
C MET A 330 38.00 -11.22 15.12
N GLU A 331 39.29 -11.07 15.41
CA GLU A 331 39.82 -11.21 16.76
C GLU A 331 40.19 -9.83 17.33
N CYS A 332 39.51 -9.42 18.39
CA CYS A 332 39.71 -8.11 19.00
C CYS A 332 40.66 -8.18 20.19
N ARG A 333 41.94 -7.85 19.98
CA ARG A 333 42.98 -7.89 21.02
C ARG A 333 43.07 -6.58 21.81
N PHE A 334 42.12 -6.35 22.71
CA PHE A 334 42.11 -5.12 23.52
C PHE A 334 43.06 -5.14 24.73
N SER A 335 43.45 -6.32 25.21
CA SER A 335 44.26 -6.51 26.42
C SER A 335 45.77 -6.43 26.19
N GLY A 336 46.22 -6.41 24.93
CA GLY A 336 47.64 -6.34 24.56
C GLY A 336 48.48 -7.55 24.97
N ARG A 337 47.86 -8.65 25.42
CA ARG A 337 48.55 -9.92 25.69
C ARG A 337 48.44 -10.81 24.46
N ASP A 338 49.57 -11.15 23.86
CA ASP A 338 49.62 -12.20 22.84
C ASP A 338 49.40 -13.55 23.52
N THR A 339 48.17 -14.01 23.47
CA THR A 339 47.84 -15.42 23.66
C THR A 339 47.62 -15.96 22.27
N GLU A 340 48.68 -16.50 21.67
CA GLU A 340 48.55 -17.31 20.46
C GLU A 340 47.84 -18.61 20.87
N SER A 341 46.51 -18.64 20.74
CA SER A 341 45.82 -19.91 20.68
C SER A 341 46.14 -20.55 19.32
N GLU A 342 46.57 -21.81 19.32
CA GLU A 342 46.75 -22.63 18.11
C GLU A 342 45.40 -23.02 17.48
N VAL A 343 44.27 -22.69 18.13
CA VAL A 343 42.95 -23.06 17.64
C VAL A 343 42.54 -22.19 16.46
N GLU A 344 42.33 -22.86 15.34
CA GLU A 344 41.80 -22.30 14.11
C GLU A 344 40.26 -22.25 14.16
N VAL A 345 39.67 -21.18 13.60
CA VAL A 345 38.22 -21.04 13.49
C VAL A 345 37.76 -21.71 12.19
N LYS A 346 36.87 -22.71 12.31
CA LYS A 346 36.41 -23.50 11.15
C LYS A 346 34.93 -23.83 11.23
N ILE A 347 34.31 -23.96 10.06
CA ILE A 347 32.97 -24.52 9.91
C ILE A 347 33.15 -25.84 9.16
N ASP A 348 32.78 -26.96 9.79
CA ASP A 348 33.22 -28.32 9.41
C ASP A 348 34.74 -28.41 9.16
N SER A 349 35.12 -28.54 7.88
CA SER A 349 36.50 -28.62 7.39
C SER A 349 36.97 -27.33 6.70
N HIS A 350 36.14 -26.29 6.67
CA HIS A 350 36.46 -25.03 6.01
C HIS A 350 37.00 -24.01 7.02
N LEU A 351 38.23 -23.53 6.78
CA LEU A 351 38.83 -22.46 7.57
C LEU A 351 38.12 -21.14 7.30
N VAL A 352 37.64 -20.50 8.36
CA VAL A 352 37.02 -19.17 8.26
C VAL A 352 38.15 -18.14 8.14
N PRO A 353 38.15 -17.24 7.15
CA PRO A 353 39.17 -16.21 7.02
C PRO A 353 39.14 -15.23 8.20
N LYS A 354 40.32 -14.93 8.74
CA LYS A 354 40.53 -13.89 9.74
C LYS A 354 40.59 -12.51 9.07
N VAL A 355 39.85 -11.54 9.58
CA VAL A 355 39.85 -10.15 9.09
C VAL A 355 40.15 -9.16 10.22
N ASP A 356 40.81 -8.05 9.87
CA ASP A 356 41.06 -6.93 10.79
C ASP A 356 39.95 -5.87 10.76
N ARG A 357 39.05 -5.99 9.78
CA ARG A 357 37.92 -5.09 9.54
C ARG A 357 36.69 -5.92 9.23
N PHE A 358 35.65 -5.74 10.02
CA PHE A 358 34.40 -6.47 9.87
C PHE A 358 33.26 -5.52 9.55
N ARG A 359 32.47 -5.80 8.52
CA ARG A 359 31.36 -4.95 8.11
C ARG A 359 30.03 -5.55 8.55
N TYR A 360 29.27 -4.80 9.34
CA TYR A 360 27.95 -5.23 9.83
C TYR A 360 26.95 -4.09 9.75
N LEU A 361 25.79 -4.33 9.11
CA LEU A 361 24.71 -3.35 8.92
C LEU A 361 25.17 -1.99 8.40
N GLY A 362 26.18 -2.03 7.53
CA GLY A 362 26.80 -0.89 6.89
C GLY A 362 27.92 -0.21 7.69
N SER A 363 28.11 -0.54 8.97
CA SER A 363 29.21 -0.01 9.80
C SER A 363 30.44 -0.91 9.69
N VAL A 364 31.63 -0.31 9.82
CA VAL A 364 32.90 -1.04 9.80
C VAL A 364 33.51 -1.03 11.19
N ILE A 365 33.71 -2.23 11.75
CA ILE A 365 34.36 -2.45 13.04
C ILE A 365 35.81 -2.82 12.78
N GLN A 366 36.74 -2.28 13.56
CA GLN A 366 38.16 -2.61 13.47
C GLN A 366 38.60 -3.45 14.67
N ALA A 367 39.49 -4.42 14.44
CA ALA A 367 40.05 -5.28 15.47
C ALA A 367 40.79 -4.50 16.58
N ASP A 368 41.37 -3.34 16.23
CA ASP A 368 42.03 -2.44 17.17
C ASP A 368 41.06 -1.56 17.97
N GLY A 369 39.76 -1.55 17.64
CA GLY A 369 38.73 -0.71 18.25
C GLY A 369 38.77 0.77 17.84
N GLU A 370 39.56 1.13 16.83
CA GLU A 370 39.61 2.48 16.28
C GLU A 370 38.47 2.73 15.28
N LEU A 371 38.24 4.01 14.99
CA LEU A 371 37.10 4.48 14.17
C LEU A 371 37.50 4.89 12.75
N ASP A 372 38.79 4.90 12.44
CA ASP A 372 39.31 5.45 11.18
C ASP A 372 38.74 4.74 9.94
N ALA A 373 38.50 3.43 10.02
CA ALA A 373 37.88 2.67 8.95
C ALA A 373 36.41 3.05 8.74
N ASP A 374 35.62 3.16 9.81
CA ASP A 374 34.19 3.49 9.70
C ASP A 374 33.99 4.92 9.21
N VAL A 375 34.73 5.90 9.76
CA VAL A 375 34.69 7.29 9.28
C VAL A 375 35.11 7.37 7.81
N GLY A 376 36.18 6.66 7.42
CA GLY A 376 36.61 6.58 6.03
C GLY A 376 35.54 5.99 5.12
N HIS A 377 34.91 4.90 5.57
CA HIS A 377 33.82 4.23 4.87
C HIS A 377 32.62 5.17 4.66
N ARG A 378 32.13 5.82 5.73
CA ARG A 378 30.98 6.74 5.67
C ARG A 378 31.25 7.96 4.80
N VAL A 379 32.45 8.52 4.85
CA VAL A 379 32.87 9.59 3.92
C VAL A 379 32.81 9.09 2.47
N GLY A 380 33.28 7.87 2.20
CA GLY A 380 33.18 7.23 0.89
C GLY A 380 31.73 7.04 0.41
N VAL A 381 30.85 6.53 1.27
CA VAL A 381 29.41 6.36 0.99
C VAL A 381 28.75 7.72 0.70
N ALA A 382 29.05 8.75 1.50
CA ALA A 382 28.55 10.09 1.28
C ALA A 382 28.98 10.65 -0.08
N TRP A 383 30.25 10.47 -0.45
CA TRP A 383 30.75 10.85 -1.78
C TRP A 383 30.06 10.08 -2.91
N ALA A 384 29.80 8.79 -2.75
CA ALA A 384 29.06 8.02 -3.74
C ALA A 384 27.64 8.60 -3.94
N LYS A 385 26.93 8.90 -2.84
CA LYS A 385 25.60 9.54 -2.91
C LYS A 385 25.65 10.94 -3.52
N TRP A 386 26.68 11.73 -3.20
CA TRP A 386 26.89 13.06 -3.78
C TRP A 386 27.13 12.97 -5.30
N ARG A 387 27.95 12.02 -5.75
CA ARG A 387 28.24 11.81 -7.19
C ARG A 387 27.00 11.37 -7.96
N LEU A 388 26.20 10.45 -7.43
CA LEU A 388 24.93 10.05 -8.04
C LEU A 388 23.97 11.23 -8.20
N ALA A 389 24.06 12.22 -7.31
CA ALA A 389 23.25 13.43 -7.33
C ALA A 389 23.93 14.63 -8.01
N SER A 390 25.10 14.46 -8.63
CA SER A 390 25.88 15.59 -9.17
C SER A 390 25.10 16.36 -10.24
N GLY A 391 24.26 15.67 -11.02
CA GLY A 391 23.40 16.31 -12.03
C GLY A 391 22.48 17.38 -11.45
N VAL A 392 22.01 17.21 -10.21
CA VAL A 392 21.19 18.20 -9.48
C VAL A 392 22.07 19.16 -8.68
N LEU A 393 23.08 18.63 -7.98
CA LEU A 393 23.91 19.43 -7.07
C LEU A 393 24.82 20.42 -7.80
N CYS A 394 25.25 20.10 -9.01
CA CYS A 394 26.13 20.95 -9.82
C CYS A 394 25.36 21.80 -10.84
N ASP A 395 24.05 21.63 -11.01
CA ASP A 395 23.26 22.42 -11.96
C ASP A 395 23.24 23.90 -11.54
N PRO A 396 23.71 24.85 -12.38
CA PRO A 396 23.67 26.27 -12.06
C PRO A 396 22.25 26.84 -11.93
N LYS A 397 21.23 26.20 -12.53
CA LYS A 397 19.83 26.63 -12.47
C LYS A 397 19.20 26.39 -11.09
N ILE A 398 19.76 25.48 -10.30
CA ILE A 398 19.20 25.12 -9.00
C ILE A 398 19.76 26.05 -7.92
N SER A 399 18.86 26.68 -7.15
CA SER A 399 19.27 27.61 -6.11
C SER A 399 20.15 26.93 -5.04
N PRO A 400 21.16 27.61 -4.47
CA PRO A 400 22.02 27.06 -3.43
C PRO A 400 21.25 26.52 -2.21
N ARG A 401 20.13 27.14 -1.86
CA ARG A 401 19.27 26.69 -0.77
C ARG A 401 18.60 25.36 -1.07
N MET A 402 18.15 25.13 -2.30
CA MET A 402 17.59 23.84 -2.71
C MET A 402 18.66 22.75 -2.72
N LYS A 403 19.86 23.06 -3.23
CA LYS A 403 20.98 22.13 -3.20
C LYS A 403 21.40 21.76 -1.77
N GLY A 404 21.37 22.71 -0.83
CA GLY A 404 21.55 22.45 0.60
C GLY A 404 20.47 21.53 1.19
N LYS A 405 19.19 21.72 0.84
CA LYS A 405 18.11 20.79 1.25
C LYS A 405 18.35 19.38 0.74
N PHE A 406 18.79 19.23 -0.52
CA PHE A 406 19.13 17.93 -1.08
C PHE A 406 20.30 17.29 -0.33
N TYR A 407 21.40 18.02 -0.15
CA TYR A 407 22.57 17.55 0.58
C TYR A 407 22.21 17.08 2.00
N ARG A 408 21.39 17.86 2.71
CA ARG A 408 20.88 17.55 4.05
C ARG A 408 20.04 16.27 4.07
N SER A 409 19.29 15.99 3.02
CA SER A 409 18.34 14.87 2.99
C SER A 409 18.95 13.56 2.50
N VAL A 410 19.99 13.63 1.66
CA VAL A 410 20.55 12.44 0.99
C VAL A 410 22.01 12.18 1.40
N VAL A 411 22.85 13.20 1.36
CA VAL A 411 24.31 13.02 1.49
C VAL A 411 24.75 13.02 2.95
N ARG A 412 24.31 14.00 3.75
CA ARG A 412 24.69 14.10 5.16
C ARG A 412 24.21 12.89 5.99
N PRO A 413 22.98 12.37 5.83
CA PRO A 413 22.56 11.18 6.56
C PRO A 413 23.41 9.96 6.24
N ALA A 414 23.84 9.78 4.98
CA ALA A 414 24.74 8.71 4.60
C ALA A 414 26.13 8.84 5.25
N MET A 415 26.61 10.07 5.44
CA MET A 415 27.88 10.38 6.11
C MET A 415 27.84 10.16 7.62
N LEU A 416 26.68 10.37 8.26
CA LEU A 416 26.51 10.31 9.71
C LEU A 416 25.80 9.05 10.21
N TYR A 417 25.49 8.11 9.32
CA TYR A 417 24.88 6.84 9.70
C TYR A 417 25.82 6.08 10.65
N GLY A 418 25.29 5.64 11.80
CA GLY A 418 26.03 4.88 12.81
C GLY A 418 26.89 5.76 13.74
N ALA A 419 26.92 7.07 13.50
CA ALA A 419 27.75 7.99 14.26
C ALA A 419 27.26 8.25 15.70
N GLU A 420 26.07 7.77 16.02
CA GLU A 420 25.45 7.79 17.36
C GLU A 420 26.37 7.15 18.43
N CYS A 421 27.10 6.10 18.06
CA CYS A 421 27.94 5.31 18.97
C CYS A 421 29.44 5.65 18.86
N TRP A 422 29.81 6.66 18.07
CA TRP A 422 31.22 6.96 17.79
C TRP A 422 31.90 7.71 18.95
N ALA A 423 32.98 7.14 19.49
CA ALA A 423 33.89 7.82 20.39
C ALA A 423 34.88 8.73 19.62
N VAL A 424 34.40 9.84 19.05
CA VAL A 424 35.18 10.64 18.10
C VAL A 424 36.39 11.37 18.69
N LYS A 425 37.51 11.32 17.96
CA LYS A 425 38.70 12.15 18.14
C LYS A 425 38.58 13.43 17.29
N LYS A 426 39.38 14.45 17.62
CA LYS A 426 39.43 15.71 16.85
C LYS A 426 39.80 15.46 15.38
N THR A 427 40.69 14.50 15.12
CA THR A 427 41.08 14.07 13.77
C THR A 427 39.89 13.57 12.95
N HIS A 428 39.00 12.78 13.55
CA HIS A 428 37.80 12.26 12.88
C HIS A 428 36.83 13.40 12.53
N VAL A 429 36.62 14.34 13.46
CA VAL A 429 35.77 15.53 13.22
C VAL A 429 36.37 16.40 12.11
N CYS A 430 37.68 16.64 12.11
CA CYS A 430 38.36 17.38 11.05
C CYS A 430 38.20 16.71 9.68
N ARG A 431 38.26 15.37 9.62
CA ARG A 431 38.06 14.60 8.38
C ARG A 431 36.64 14.72 7.83
N LEU A 432 35.63 14.58 8.68
CA LEU A 432 34.21 14.80 8.31
C LEU A 432 33.98 16.24 7.84
N HIS A 433 34.51 17.21 8.57
CA HIS A 433 34.42 18.63 8.24
C HIS A 433 35.06 18.94 6.88
N ALA A 434 36.24 18.40 6.62
CA ALA A 434 36.94 18.60 5.35
C ALA A 434 36.14 18.01 4.18
N ALA A 435 35.64 16.78 4.32
CA ALA A 435 34.82 16.13 3.30
C ALA A 435 33.52 16.90 3.02
N GLU A 436 32.81 17.32 4.07
CA GLU A 436 31.61 18.14 3.94
C GLU A 436 31.89 19.45 3.21
N MET A 437 32.88 20.21 3.67
CA MET A 437 33.17 21.52 3.07
C MET A 437 33.63 21.39 1.62
N GLN A 438 34.32 20.32 1.24
CA GLN A 438 34.67 20.05 -0.14
C GLN A 438 33.41 19.82 -1.00
N MET A 439 32.50 18.95 -0.56
CA MET A 439 31.23 18.69 -1.24
C MET A 439 30.36 19.96 -1.36
N LEU A 440 30.27 20.76 -0.29
CA LEU A 440 29.49 22.00 -0.28
C LEU A 440 30.06 23.05 -1.24
N ARG A 441 31.38 23.19 -1.29
CA ARG A 441 32.07 24.12 -2.19
C ARG A 441 31.89 23.72 -3.65
N TRP A 442 32.08 22.44 -3.98
CA TRP A 442 31.90 21.93 -5.35
C TRP A 442 30.48 22.13 -5.86
N MET A 443 29.48 21.86 -5.02
CA MET A 443 28.07 22.13 -5.29
C MET A 443 27.79 23.62 -5.63
N CYS A 444 28.56 24.53 -5.03
CA CYS A 444 28.45 25.97 -5.27
C CYS A 444 29.38 26.47 -6.40
N GLY A 445 30.10 25.58 -7.08
CA GLY A 445 31.11 25.95 -8.08
C GLY A 445 32.27 26.78 -7.50
N LYS A 446 32.58 26.60 -6.21
CA LYS A 446 33.62 27.36 -5.51
C LYS A 446 34.86 26.52 -5.25
N THR A 447 36.01 27.13 -5.40
CA THR A 447 37.31 26.53 -5.11
C THR A 447 37.92 27.12 -3.83
N ARG A 448 39.09 26.63 -3.43
CA ARG A 448 39.86 27.26 -2.35
C ARG A 448 40.52 28.57 -2.79
N LEU A 449 40.73 28.76 -4.10
CA LEU A 449 41.36 29.97 -4.66
C LEU A 449 40.44 31.20 -4.56
N ASP A 450 39.13 30.98 -4.49
CA ASP A 450 38.13 32.04 -4.36
C ASP A 450 38.19 32.75 -2.98
N ARG A 451 38.98 32.23 -2.02
CA ARG A 451 39.16 32.79 -0.66
C ARG A 451 37.86 33.07 0.11
N ILE A 452 36.75 32.43 -0.27
CA ILE A 452 35.46 32.52 0.44
C ILE A 452 35.53 31.70 1.74
N SER A 453 35.08 32.26 2.86
CA SER A 453 35.07 31.55 4.15
C SER A 453 34.10 30.37 4.18
N ASN A 454 34.38 29.35 5.01
CA ASN A 454 33.49 28.19 5.14
C ASN A 454 32.09 28.58 5.67
N GLU A 455 32.02 29.59 6.52
CA GLU A 455 30.76 30.11 7.08
C GLU A 455 29.87 30.72 6.01
N VAL A 456 30.45 31.46 5.05
CA VAL A 456 29.69 32.04 3.93
C VAL A 456 29.08 30.94 3.07
N ILE A 457 29.85 29.91 2.72
CA ILE A 457 29.35 28.77 1.95
C ILE A 457 28.19 28.09 2.70
N ARG A 458 28.36 27.79 3.99
CA ARG A 458 27.32 27.19 4.83
C ARG A 458 26.06 28.05 4.89
N ARG A 459 26.19 29.37 5.05
CA ARG A 459 25.07 30.31 5.08
C ARG A 459 24.33 30.33 3.75
N GLN A 460 25.05 30.28 2.63
CA GLN A 460 24.49 30.27 1.28
C GLN A 460 23.64 29.02 1.03
N VAL A 461 24.12 27.83 1.41
CA VAL A 461 23.37 26.58 1.26
C VAL A 461 22.40 26.29 2.42
N GLY A 462 22.54 26.99 3.54
CA GLY A 462 21.72 26.80 4.74
C GLY A 462 22.08 25.54 5.53
N MET A 463 23.38 25.26 5.71
CA MET A 463 23.87 24.07 6.40
C MET A 463 24.52 24.43 7.74
N ALA A 464 24.17 23.71 8.81
CA ALA A 464 24.90 23.77 10.08
C ALA A 464 26.26 23.05 9.98
N PRO A 465 27.24 23.35 10.85
CA PRO A 465 28.48 22.57 10.93
C PRO A 465 28.22 21.08 11.19
N VAL A 466 28.98 20.20 10.52
CA VAL A 466 28.88 18.74 10.73
C VAL A 466 29.12 18.33 12.17
N GLU A 467 30.01 19.03 12.89
CA GLU A 467 30.33 18.73 14.29
C GLU A 467 29.10 18.88 15.20
N ASP A 468 28.35 19.97 15.03
CA ASP A 468 27.12 20.20 15.78
C ASP A 468 26.06 19.16 15.42
N LYS A 469 25.97 18.77 14.15
CA LYS A 469 25.02 17.75 13.73
C LYS A 469 25.39 16.36 14.26
N LEU A 470 26.67 16.06 14.29
CA LEU A 470 27.22 14.83 14.86
C LEU A 470 26.91 14.76 16.37
N ARG A 471 27.05 15.88 17.10
CA ARG A 471 26.64 16.01 18.51
C ARG A 471 25.14 15.77 18.69
N GLU A 472 24.31 16.42 17.88
CA GLU A 472 22.85 16.23 17.92
C GLU A 472 22.46 14.75 17.72
N VAL A 473 23.11 14.05 16.78
CA VAL A 473 22.84 12.63 16.52
C VAL A 473 23.19 11.77 17.72
N ARG A 474 24.38 11.97 18.34
CA ARG A 474 24.76 11.25 19.57
C ARG A 474 23.82 11.53 20.74
N LEU A 475 23.49 12.79 21.00
CA LEU A 475 22.59 13.15 22.11
C LEU A 475 21.15 12.70 21.88
N ARG A 476 20.69 12.66 20.63
CA ARG A 476 19.38 12.08 20.29
C ARG A 476 19.34 10.61 20.66
N TRP A 477 20.39 9.86 20.30
CA TRP A 477 20.52 8.45 20.65
C TRP A 477 20.65 8.25 22.16
N PHE A 478 21.52 9.00 22.83
CA PHE A 478 21.69 8.96 24.28
C PHE A 478 20.37 9.15 25.02
N GLY A 479 19.58 10.18 24.65
CA GLY A 479 18.26 10.37 25.23
C GLY A 479 17.31 9.20 24.95
N HIS A 480 17.40 8.55 23.78
CA HIS A 480 16.62 7.33 23.51
C HIS A 480 17.03 6.20 24.47
N VAL A 481 18.33 5.99 24.68
CA VAL A 481 18.86 4.95 25.58
C VAL A 481 18.41 5.19 27.03
N ARG A 482 18.54 6.43 27.54
CA ARG A 482 18.17 6.78 28.92
C ARG A 482 16.66 6.66 29.22
N ARG A 483 15.81 6.67 28.20
CA ARG A 483 14.35 6.48 28.32
C ARG A 483 13.90 5.02 28.18
N ARG A 484 14.81 4.08 27.90
CA ARG A 484 14.48 2.64 27.84
C ARG A 484 14.60 2.01 29.22
N ASP A 485 13.89 0.91 29.41
CA ASP A 485 14.01 0.09 30.62
C ASP A 485 15.43 -0.47 30.77
N ALA A 486 15.83 -0.72 32.01
CA ALA A 486 17.16 -1.22 32.35
C ALA A 486 17.48 -2.60 31.70
N ASP A 487 16.44 -3.39 31.41
CA ASP A 487 16.58 -4.71 30.79
C ASP A 487 16.67 -4.64 29.25
N ALA A 488 16.47 -3.46 28.66
CA ALA A 488 16.57 -3.30 27.22
C ALA A 488 18.00 -3.67 26.73
N PRO A 489 18.13 -4.37 25.58
CA PRO A 489 19.43 -4.78 25.05
C PRO A 489 20.48 -3.66 24.98
N VAL A 490 20.03 -2.44 24.65
CA VAL A 490 20.90 -1.27 24.49
C VAL A 490 21.49 -0.82 25.84
N TRP A 491 20.70 -0.92 26.92
CA TRP A 491 21.14 -0.58 28.28
C TRP A 491 22.07 -1.66 28.85
N ARG A 492 21.80 -2.94 28.53
CA ARG A 492 22.70 -4.05 28.87
C ARG A 492 24.07 -3.86 28.25
N CYS A 493 24.15 -3.51 26.96
CA CYS A 493 25.43 -3.22 26.27
C CYS A 493 26.23 -2.09 26.93
N GLU A 494 25.58 -1.02 27.38
CA GLU A 494 26.26 0.10 28.06
C GLU A 494 26.91 -0.34 29.39
N ARG A 495 26.30 -1.29 30.09
CA ARG A 495 26.74 -1.77 31.41
C ARG A 495 27.74 -2.94 31.35
N ILE A 496 28.08 -3.44 30.16
CA ILE A 496 29.05 -4.51 30.01
C ILE A 496 30.39 -4.01 30.57
N THR A 497 30.76 -4.57 31.70
CA THR A 497 32.02 -4.26 32.36
C THR A 497 33.03 -5.24 31.79
N VAL A 498 33.98 -4.76 30.99
CA VAL A 498 35.09 -5.60 30.52
C VAL A 498 36.00 -5.88 31.73
N ILE A 499 35.79 -7.03 32.37
CA ILE A 499 36.55 -7.46 33.55
C ILE A 499 38.01 -7.68 33.13
N GLY A 500 38.96 -7.06 33.84
CA GLY A 500 40.41 -7.28 33.65
C GLY A 500 41.19 -6.17 32.93
N GLY A 501 40.55 -5.09 32.48
CA GLY A 501 41.24 -3.96 31.85
C GLY A 501 41.74 -2.93 32.85
N SER A 502 42.95 -3.11 33.43
CA SER A 502 43.63 -1.98 34.06
C SER A 502 43.91 -0.92 33.00
N ARG A 503 43.48 0.34 33.23
CA ARG A 503 43.79 1.45 32.32
C ARG A 503 45.30 1.63 32.29
N GLY A 504 45.94 1.29 31.17
CA GLY A 504 47.38 1.45 30.99
C GLY A 504 47.84 2.88 31.28
N ARG A 505 49.08 3.02 31.77
CA ARG A 505 49.71 4.34 31.97
C ARG A 505 49.86 5.07 30.63
N GLY A 506 49.42 6.32 30.54
CA GLY A 506 49.47 7.14 29.33
C GLY A 506 48.16 7.89 29.07
N ARG A 507 47.89 8.27 27.81
CA ARG A 507 46.60 8.86 27.41
C ARG A 507 45.59 7.74 27.12
N PRO A 508 44.57 7.52 27.96
CA PRO A 508 43.61 6.45 27.75
C PRO A 508 42.80 6.67 26.47
N ARG A 509 42.32 5.57 25.88
CA ARG A 509 41.37 5.64 24.76
C ARG A 509 40.11 6.36 25.21
N LYS A 510 39.61 7.26 24.35
CA LYS A 510 38.38 8.02 24.60
C LYS A 510 37.20 7.04 24.56
N ASN A 511 36.38 7.01 25.59
CA ASN A 511 35.16 6.20 25.58
C ASN A 511 33.94 7.03 25.16
N TRP A 512 32.85 6.33 24.82
CA TRP A 512 31.61 6.98 24.40
C TRP A 512 31.00 7.85 25.51
N ASN A 513 31.01 7.38 26.76
CA ASN A 513 30.50 8.13 27.91
C ASN A 513 31.24 9.46 28.15
N GLU A 514 32.55 9.52 27.91
CA GLU A 514 33.36 10.73 27.96
C GLU A 514 32.99 11.71 26.85
N VAL A 515 32.68 11.21 25.64
CA VAL A 515 32.17 12.04 24.54
C VAL A 515 30.80 12.61 24.90
N ILE A 516 29.89 11.80 25.45
CA ILE A 516 28.56 12.26 25.86
C ILE A 516 28.66 13.32 26.96
N ARG A 517 29.47 13.10 28.00
CA ARG A 517 29.68 14.12 29.05
C ARG A 517 30.22 15.44 28.51
N GLN A 518 31.12 15.39 27.52
CA GLN A 518 31.61 16.59 26.84
C GLN A 518 30.50 17.28 26.05
N ASP A 519 29.67 16.52 25.31
CA ASP A 519 28.56 17.07 24.54
C ASP A 519 27.47 17.69 25.42
N LEU A 520 27.17 17.07 26.56
CA LEU A 520 26.24 17.59 27.58
C LEU A 520 26.76 18.92 28.16
N GLY A 521 28.04 18.95 28.56
CA GLY A 521 28.66 20.16 29.11
C GLY A 521 28.73 21.32 28.11
N LEU A 522 28.93 21.04 26.82
CA LEU A 522 28.93 22.07 25.77
C LEU A 522 27.55 22.72 25.55
N LEU A 523 26.46 22.02 25.88
CA LEU A 523 25.09 22.50 25.70
C LEU A 523 24.40 22.85 27.03
N ASP A 524 25.12 22.76 28.14
CA ASP A 524 24.59 22.95 29.50
C ASP A 524 23.33 22.09 29.74
N LEU A 525 23.45 20.79 29.46
CA LEU A 525 22.39 19.79 29.61
C LEU A 525 22.73 18.80 30.71
N THR A 526 21.70 18.38 31.45
CA THR A 526 21.80 17.33 32.47
C THR A 526 21.08 16.05 32.01
N GLU A 527 21.46 14.90 32.60
CA GLU A 527 20.91 13.60 32.17
C GLU A 527 19.41 13.44 32.48
N ASP A 528 18.91 14.05 33.56
CA ASP A 528 17.50 14.03 33.97
C ASP A 528 16.57 14.71 32.96
N MET A 529 17.08 15.69 32.21
CA MET A 529 16.34 16.34 31.12
C MET A 529 15.96 15.37 30.00
N THR A 530 16.59 14.20 29.91
CA THR A 530 16.25 13.19 28.91
C THR A 530 14.86 12.60 29.11
N LEU A 531 14.28 12.69 30.31
CA LEU A 531 12.94 12.16 30.61
C LEU A 531 11.84 12.93 29.86
N ASP A 532 11.97 14.25 29.75
CA ASP A 532 11.08 15.05 28.90
C ASP A 532 11.56 15.01 27.44
N ARG A 533 10.89 14.17 26.64
CA ARG A 533 11.19 13.99 25.21
C ARG A 533 11.10 15.30 24.41
N ASN A 534 10.16 16.18 24.73
CA ASN A 534 9.93 17.41 23.97
C ASN A 534 11.00 18.45 24.32
N LEU A 535 11.25 18.66 25.61
CA LEU A 535 12.33 19.54 26.07
C LEU A 535 13.68 19.07 25.53
N TRP A 536 13.99 17.78 25.66
CA TRP A 536 15.22 17.18 25.14
C TRP A 536 15.38 17.44 23.64
N LYS A 537 14.34 17.16 22.85
CA LYS A 537 14.36 17.36 21.40
C LYS A 537 14.59 18.81 21.02
N ILE A 538 14.02 19.77 21.75
CA ILE A 538 14.21 21.21 21.50
C ILE A 538 15.64 21.63 21.82
N ARG A 539 16.15 21.22 22.99
CA ARG A 539 17.47 21.61 23.50
C ARG A 539 18.63 21.10 22.65
N ILE A 540 18.52 19.89 22.10
CA ILE A 540 19.61 19.29 21.29
C ILE A 540 19.54 19.67 19.81
N ARG A 541 18.45 20.29 19.34
CA ARG A 541 18.20 20.50 17.90
C ARG A 541 19.14 21.54 17.31
N ILE A 542 19.88 21.14 16.28
CA ILE A 542 20.65 22.07 15.46
C ILE A 542 19.85 22.42 14.21
N ALA A 543 19.53 23.70 14.06
CA ALA A 543 18.84 24.24 12.89
C ALA A 543 19.82 24.36 11.72
N GLY A 544 19.84 23.38 10.82
CA GLY A 544 20.76 23.39 9.67
C GLY A 544 21.04 22.01 9.08
#